data_AF-A0A6L6GF35-F1
#
_entry.id   AF-A0A6L6GF35-F1
#
_cell.length_a   1.000
_cell.length_b   1.000
_cell.length_c   1.000
_cell.angle_alpha   90.00
_cell.angle_beta   90.00
_cell.angle_gamma   90.00
#
_symmetry.space_group_name_H-M   'P 1'
#
loop_
_entity.id
_entity.type
_entity.pdbx_description
1 polymer ?
#
loop_
_entity_poly.entity_id
_entity_poly.type
_entity_poly.pdbx_seq_one_letter_code
_entity_poly.pdbx_strand_id
1 'polypeptide(L)' 'MSTPVWICLYIFISLTCKWILSWGGAEVIKGWKSIFFFDGNPEDWNKEQLRAMALFTWIGFTILFIVWLVFPEYRFYKLY' A
#
# COMPACT_ATOMS: atom_id res chain seq x y z
N MET A 1 -10.99 -10.67 13.71
CA MET A 1 -9.59 -10.25 14.00
C MET A 1 -9.54 -9.22 15.14
N SER A 2 -8.57 -9.32 16.06
CA SER A 2 -8.42 -8.42 17.22
C SER A 2 -8.11 -6.97 16.79
N THR A 3 -8.72 -5.98 17.45
CA THR A 3 -8.54 -4.55 17.14
C THR A 3 -7.07 -4.10 17.11
N PRO A 4 -6.17 -4.55 18.02
CA PRO A 4 -4.76 -4.17 17.95
C PRO A 4 -4.07 -4.67 16.68
N VAL A 5 -4.38 -5.89 16.23
CA VAL A 5 -3.79 -6.47 15.01
C VAL A 5 -4.27 -5.69 13.78
N TRP A 6 -5.53 -5.24 13.77
CA TRP A 6 -6.07 -4.38 12.72
C TRP A 6 -5.34 -3.05 12.62
N ILE A 7 -5.08 -2.41 13.77
CA ILE A 7 -4.31 -1.17 13.87
C ILE A 7 -2.86 -1.40 13.41
N CYS A 8 -2.20 -2.47 13.85
CA CYS A 8 -0.82 -2.79 13.45
C CYS A 8 -0.69 -2.98 11.94
N LEU A 9 -1.62 -3.72 11.30
CA LEU A 9 -1.61 -3.89 9.84
C LEU A 9 -1.77 -2.55 9.13
N TYR A 10 -2.68 -1.69 9.61
CA TYR A 10 -2.86 -0.37 9.02
C TYR A 10 -1.63 0.52 9.17
N ILE A 11 -0.97 0.51 10.33
CA ILE A 11 0.30 1.23 10.54
C ILE A 11 1.35 0.73 9.55
N PHE A 12 1.46 -0.59 9.38
CA PHE A 12 2.42 -1.18 8.43
C PHE A 12 2.14 -0.75 7.00
N ILE A 13 0.88 -0.87 6.53
CA ILE A 13 0.44 -0.43 5.20
C ILE A 13 0.69 1.07 5.02
N SER A 14 0.38 1.88 6.02
CA SER A 14 0.60 3.32 5.99
C SER A 14 2.08 3.68 5.92
N LEU A 15 2.95 2.93 6.62
CA LEU A 15 4.40 3.12 6.59
C LEU A 15 4.96 2.75 5.22
N THR A 16 4.49 1.65 4.62
CA THR A 16 4.86 1.25 3.26
C THR A 16 4.42 2.29 2.24
N CYS A 17 3.18 2.78 2.31
CA CYS A 17 2.69 3.83 1.41
C CYS A 17 3.50 5.12 1.55
N LYS A 18 3.79 5.54 2.79
CA LYS A 18 4.62 6.71 3.08
C LYS A 18 6.05 6.55 2.56
N TRP A 19 6.63 5.35 2.68
CA TRP A 19 7.95 5.03 2.15
C TRP A 19 7.99 5.14 0.61
N ILE A 20 6.97 4.63 -0.08
CA ILE A 20 6.82 4.74 -1.55
C ILE A 20 6.73 6.22 -1.97
N LEU A 21 6.00 7.03 -1.20
CA LEU A 21 5.73 8.43 -1.51
C LEU A 21 6.88 9.38 -1.21
N SER A 22 7.48 9.28 -0.03
CA SER A 22 8.38 10.32 0.51
C SER A 22 9.83 9.87 0.64
N TRP A 23 10.11 8.57 0.77
CA TRP A 23 11.46 8.06 1.11
C TRP A 23 12.14 7.34 -0.06
N GLY A 24 11.65 7.55 -1.28
CA GLY A 24 12.26 6.98 -2.48
C GLY A 24 11.88 5.53 -2.76
N GLY A 25 10.87 4.95 -2.08
CA GLY A 25 10.41 3.59 -2.40
C GLY A 25 9.93 3.42 -3.84
N ALA A 26 9.38 4.48 -4.46
CA ALA A 26 9.06 4.49 -5.89
C ALA A 26 10.28 4.24 -6.80
N GLU A 27 11.47 4.70 -6.39
CA GLU A 27 12.73 4.52 -7.13
C GLU A 27 13.30 3.11 -6.94
N VAL A 28 13.18 2.57 -5.72
CA VAL A 28 13.53 1.18 -5.40
C VAL A 28 12.65 0.20 -6.18
N ILE A 29 11.34 0.41 -6.24
CA ILE A 29 10.40 -0.44 -7.00
C ILE A 29 10.72 -0.41 -8.49
N LYS A 30 11.02 0.77 -9.05
CA LYS A 30 11.43 0.91 -10.45
C LYS A 30 12.76 0.19 -10.72
N GLY A 31 13.75 0.35 -9.84
CA GLY A 31 15.05 -0.33 -9.92
C GLY A 31 14.92 -1.85 -9.83
N TRP A 32 14.11 -2.37 -8.91
CA TRP A 32 13.87 -3.81 -8.77
C TRP A 32 13.17 -4.40 -10.00
N LYS A 33 12.17 -3.69 -10.56
CA LYS A 33 11.50 -4.11 -11.79
C LYS A 33 12.46 -4.16 -12.98
N SER A 34 13.39 -3.20 -13.08
CA SER A 34 14.41 -3.20 -14.14
C SER A 34 15.44 -4.34 -14.02
N ILE A 35 15.68 -4.85 -12.81
CA ILE A 35 16.59 -5.96 -12.56
C ILE A 35 15.91 -7.31 -12.79
N PHE A 36 14.62 -7.44 -12.45
CA PHE A 36 13.87 -8.70 -12.58
C PHE A 36 13.21 -8.90 -13.94
N PHE A 37 12.84 -7.83 -14.64
CA PHE A 37 12.26 -7.89 -15.99
C PHE A 37 13.31 -7.46 -17.01
N PHE A 38 14.09 -8.43 -17.49
CA PHE A 38 15.15 -8.27 -18.51
C PHE A 38 14.65 -7.83 -19.91
N ASP A 39 13.36 -7.52 -20.08
CA ASP A 39 12.74 -7.16 -21.38
C ASP A 39 11.44 -6.32 -21.23
N GLY A 40 11.23 -5.67 -20.08
CA GLY A 40 10.08 -4.79 -19.88
C GLY A 40 10.49 -3.34 -20.07
N ASN A 41 10.11 -2.71 -21.19
CA ASN A 41 10.48 -1.33 -21.53
C ASN A 41 10.42 -0.41 -20.28
N PRO A 42 11.56 0.11 -19.78
CA PRO A 42 11.62 0.90 -18.53
C PRO A 42 10.92 2.27 -18.61
N GLU A 43 10.30 2.54 -19.76
CA GLU A 43 9.80 3.82 -20.22
C GLU A 43 8.34 4.11 -19.80
N ASP A 44 7.52 3.10 -19.51
CA ASP A 44 6.07 3.35 -19.38
C ASP A 44 5.61 3.86 -18.00
N TRP A 45 6.40 3.70 -16.94
CA TRP A 45 5.98 4.09 -15.59
C TRP A 45 6.76 5.31 -15.12
N ASN A 46 6.12 6.47 -15.17
CA ASN A 46 6.62 7.70 -14.59
C ASN A 46 6.62 7.57 -13.05
N LYS A 47 7.71 7.98 -12.39
CA LYS A 47 7.84 7.96 -10.92
C LYS A 47 6.67 8.68 -10.24
N GLU A 48 6.15 9.72 -10.88
CA GLU A 48 5.00 10.49 -10.42
C GLU A 48 3.70 9.70 -10.51
N GLN A 49 3.49 8.91 -11.57
CA GLN A 49 2.31 8.02 -11.69
C GLN A 49 2.33 6.94 -10.61
N LEU A 50 3.49 6.34 -10.33
CA LEU A 50 3.63 5.35 -9.27
C LEU A 50 3.31 5.95 -7.88
N ARG A 51 3.78 7.18 -7.61
CA ARG A 51 3.44 7.92 -6.39
C ARG A 51 1.95 8.24 -6.32
N ALA A 52 1.35 8.68 -7.42
CA ALA A 52 -0.09 8.97 -7.49
C ALA A 52 -0.93 7.70 -7.24
N MET A 53 -0.59 6.58 -7.86
CA MET A 53 -1.27 5.29 -7.63
C MET A 53 -1.13 4.84 -6.17
N ALA A 54 0.06 5.00 -5.59
CA ALA A 54 0.29 4.70 -4.17
C ALA A 54 -0.55 5.60 -3.25
N LEU A 55 -0.71 6.89 -3.57
CA LEU A 55 -1.61 7.81 -2.85
C LEU A 55 -3.07 7.37 -2.94
N PHE A 56 -3.57 7.11 -4.15
CA PHE A 56 -4.96 6.67 -4.33
C PHE A 56 -5.24 5.37 -3.59
N THR A 57 -4.31 4.41 -3.66
CA THR A 57 -4.39 3.15 -2.93
C THR A 57 -4.37 3.39 -1.43
N TRP A 58 -3.49 4.27 -0.95
CA TRP A 58 -3.40 4.61 0.48
C TRP A 58 -4.69 5.25 0.99
N ILE A 59 -5.25 6.22 0.26
CA ILE A 59 -6.53 6.87 0.60
C ILE A 59 -7.66 5.84 0.63
N GLY A 60 -7.76 4.97 -0.38
CA GLY A 60 -8.76 3.90 -0.41
C GLY A 60 -8.64 2.96 0.79
N PHE A 61 -7.42 2.54 1.12
CA PHE A 61 -7.14 1.71 2.30
C PHE A 61 -7.45 2.42 3.62
N THR A 62 -7.19 3.73 3.72
CA THR A 62 -7.55 4.54 4.89
C THR A 62 -9.06 4.59 5.09
N ILE A 63 -9.83 4.78 4.02
CA ILE A 63 -11.29 4.77 4.09
C ILE A 63 -11.79 3.40 4.54
N LEU A 64 -11.30 2.32 3.93
CA LEU A 64 -11.65 0.95 4.32
C LEU A 64 -11.26 0.65 5.78
N PHE A 65 -10.10 1.13 6.23
CA PHE A 65 -9.67 1.00 7.61
C PHE A 65 -10.63 1.67 8.59
N ILE A 66 -11.08 2.88 8.29
CA ILE A 66 -12.04 3.61 9.12
C ILE A 66 -13.39 2.90 9.14
N VAL A 67 -13.88 2.47 7.97
CA VAL A 67 -15.16 1.73 7.88
C VAL A 67 -15.11 0.45 8.70
N TRP A 68 -14.03 -0.33 8.61
CA TRP A 68 -13.88 -1.57 9.39
C TRP A 68 -13.46 -1.34 10.84
N LEU A 69 -13.00 -0.13 11.19
CA LEU A 69 -12.82 0.30 12.59
C LEU A 69 -14.18 0.48 13.25
N VAL A 70 -15.11 1.18 12.58
CA VAL A 70 -16.46 1.49 13.06
C VAL A 70 -17.39 0.27 12.99
N PHE A 71 -17.27 -0.53 11.93
CA PHE A 71 -18.05 -1.75 11.73
C PHE A 71 -17.13 -2.98 11.82
N PRO A 72 -16.80 -3.45 13.04
CA PRO A 72 -15.90 -4.59 13.23
C PRO A 72 -16.45 -5.90 12.67
N GLU A 73 -17.75 -5.96 12.42
CA GLU A 73 -18.49 -7.08 11.83
C GLU A 73 -18.13 -7.37 10.36
N TYR A 74 -17.55 -6.41 9.64
CA TYR A 74 -16.98 -6.62 8.31
C TYR A 74 -15.48 -6.95 8.33
N ARG A 75 -14.83 -7.00 9.51
CA ARG A 75 -13.44 -7.45 9.58
C ARG A 75 -13.40 -8.92 9.19
N PHE A 76 -12.79 -9.22 8.05
CA PHE A 76 -12.56 -10.59 7.60
C PHE A 76 -12.08 -11.47 8.77
N TYR A 77 -12.78 -12.59 8.94
CA TYR A 77 -12.63 -13.64 9.94
C TYR A 77 -13.19 -13.37 11.35
N LYS A 78 -14.45 -13.82 11.55
CA LYS A 78 -14.77 -14.74 12.66
C LYS A 78 -13.94 -16.00 12.42
N LEU A 79 -12.77 -16.10 13.05
CA LEU A 79 -12.16 -17.41 13.28
C LEU A 79 -13.06 -18.06 14.34
N TYR A 80 -13.92 -18.96 13.87
CA TYR A 80 -14.67 -19.88 14.70
C TYR A 80 -13.73 -20.97 15.21
#